data_AF-A0A961UQQ5-F1
#
_entry.id   AF-A0A961UQQ5-F1
#
_cell.length_a   1.000
_cell.length_b   1.000
_cell.length_c   1.000
_cell.angle_alpha   90.00
_cell.angle_beta   90.00
_cell.angle_gamma   90.00
#
_symmetry.space_group_name_H-M   'P 1'
#
loop_
_entity.id
_entity.type
_entity.pdbx_description
1 polymer ?
#
loop_
_entity_poly.entity_id
_entity_poly.type
_entity_poly.pdbx_seq_one_letter_code
_entity_poly.pdbx_strand_id
1 'polypeptide(L)'
;MRQPIAGFRAHMRARRRFAAAAALAWCLYATANAHAASTSPAPTCELEPGPSRTVTRVIDGETVALDDGREMRLAGILSPRARDAGATPGGWPLEEAAKIALADLVLGKQVQIAFGAERSDRYGRVVGHLFITTGGLRQWIEGELLGRGLARASVLPGDGACIAELLAHERLARIDVSGVWRLRLYAVKPAHQVGALSAARSSFQIVRGRVLNVGRTKSAVYLNFGKDWRTDFTVRVPRSVLREDEAWAQSLDTLKEREVEVRGWIERRNGPMISIAHRGELVIPGENEDLPEPSISQRAPMKDSDAPAPATAQGSDSPTPKKNRPERQRTPGDLDL
;
A
#
# COMPACT_ATOMS: atom_id res chain seq x y z
N MET A 1 -39.09 -6.18 -101.27
CA MET A 1 -38.55 -4.81 -101.38
C MET A 1 -37.16 -4.79 -100.75
N ARG A 2 -36.15 -4.45 -101.57
CA ARG A 2 -34.78 -3.94 -101.30
C ARG A 2 -34.01 -4.37 -100.03
N GLN A 3 -32.83 -5.00 -100.26
CA GLN A 3 -31.71 -5.14 -99.30
C GLN A 3 -31.01 -3.79 -99.01
N PRO A 4 -30.06 -3.67 -98.04
CA PRO A 4 -28.65 -4.14 -98.18
C PRO A 4 -28.10 -4.84 -96.89
N ILE A 5 -27.11 -5.77 -96.90
CA ILE A 5 -25.68 -5.75 -97.31
C ILE A 5 -24.82 -4.85 -96.39
N ALA A 6 -24.04 -5.40 -95.44
CA ALA A 6 -22.56 -5.60 -95.43
C ALA A 6 -22.02 -4.92 -94.16
N GLY A 7 -20.93 -5.30 -93.51
CA GLY A 7 -19.86 -6.28 -93.66
C GLY A 7 -19.11 -6.23 -92.30
N PHE A 8 -17.89 -6.67 -92.07
CA PHE A 8 -16.89 -7.42 -92.81
C PHE A 8 -15.99 -8.00 -91.70
N ARG A 9 -15.52 -9.23 -91.87
CA ARG A 9 -14.57 -9.90 -90.98
C ARG A 9 -13.22 -9.15 -91.00
N ALA A 10 -12.47 -9.17 -89.90
CA ALA A 10 -11.09 -9.63 -89.93
C ALA A 10 -10.49 -9.79 -88.54
N HIS A 11 -9.69 -10.84 -88.44
CA HIS A 11 -8.91 -11.30 -87.31
C HIS A 11 -7.88 -10.29 -86.78
N MET A 12 -7.65 -10.33 -85.47
CA MET A 12 -6.28 -10.33 -84.96
C MET A 12 -6.14 -11.34 -83.81
N ARG A 13 -5.41 -12.42 -84.10
CA ARG A 13 -4.71 -13.23 -83.10
C ARG A 13 -3.58 -12.35 -82.55
N ALA A 14 -3.38 -12.32 -81.23
CA ALA A 14 -2.10 -12.69 -80.59
C ALA A 14 -2.02 -12.22 -79.13
N ARG A 15 -1.26 -13.00 -78.35
CA ARG A 15 -0.66 -12.72 -77.02
C ARG A 15 -1.60 -13.02 -75.84
N ARG A 16 -1.71 -14.29 -75.40
CA ARG A 16 -0.78 -15.01 -74.50
C ARG A 16 -0.34 -14.18 -73.29
N ARG A 17 -1.00 -14.50 -72.16
CA ARG A 17 -0.46 -14.81 -70.82
C ARG A 17 0.63 -13.87 -70.29
N PHE A 18 0.32 -13.09 -69.25
CA PHE A 18 1.09 -12.91 -68.00
C PHE A 18 0.52 -11.71 -67.25
N ALA A 19 -0.43 -11.94 -66.33
CA ALA A 19 -0.78 -10.97 -65.27
C ALA A 19 -1.65 -11.68 -64.22
N ALA A 20 -1.10 -12.68 -63.56
CA ALA A 20 -1.68 -13.28 -62.35
C ALA A 20 -0.57 -13.41 -61.30
N ALA A 21 -0.01 -12.28 -60.87
CA ALA A 21 0.90 -12.18 -59.74
C ALA A 21 1.11 -10.71 -59.34
N ALA A 22 0.05 -9.97 -59.05
CA ALA A 22 0.15 -8.62 -58.47
C ALA A 22 -1.04 -8.30 -57.56
N ALA A 23 -1.58 -9.31 -56.87
CA ALA A 23 -2.69 -9.17 -55.92
C ALA A 23 -2.43 -9.91 -54.59
N LEU A 24 -1.16 -10.15 -54.26
CA LEU A 24 -0.72 -10.82 -53.02
C LEU A 24 0.44 -10.07 -52.32
N ALA A 25 0.64 -8.80 -52.64
CA ALA A 25 1.64 -7.93 -52.01
C ALA A 25 1.03 -6.64 -51.40
N TRP A 26 -0.28 -6.64 -51.18
CA TRP A 26 -1.04 -5.52 -50.59
C TRP A 26 -2.06 -6.05 -49.55
N CYS A 27 -1.68 -7.08 -48.80
CA CYS A 27 -2.39 -7.60 -47.63
C CYS A 27 -1.40 -8.13 -46.56
N LEU A 28 -0.16 -7.62 -46.56
CA LEU A 28 0.87 -7.91 -45.55
C LEU A 28 1.57 -6.64 -45.02
N TYR A 29 1.01 -5.46 -45.34
CA TYR A 29 1.35 -4.20 -44.71
C TYR A 29 0.08 -3.69 -44.04
N ALA A 30 0.13 -3.45 -42.72
CA ALA A 30 -0.86 -2.74 -41.90
C ALA A 30 -1.71 -3.55 -40.89
N THR A 31 -1.14 -4.52 -40.17
CA THR A 31 -1.60 -4.82 -38.78
C THR A 31 -0.44 -5.26 -37.88
N ALA A 32 0.55 -4.39 -37.72
CA ALA A 32 1.45 -4.47 -36.57
C ALA A 32 1.68 -3.06 -36.04
N ASN A 33 0.58 -2.32 -35.78
CA ASN A 33 0.65 -1.26 -34.78
C ASN A 33 0.79 -1.97 -33.44
N ALA A 34 2.05 -2.17 -33.05
CA ALA A 34 2.45 -2.40 -31.70
C ALA A 34 1.63 -1.45 -30.82
N HIS A 35 0.76 -2.02 -30.00
CA HIS A 35 0.26 -1.32 -28.84
C HIS A 35 1.46 -1.15 -27.92
N ALA A 36 2.28 -0.14 -28.19
CA ALA A 36 3.08 0.48 -27.16
C ALA A 36 2.05 1.07 -26.20
N ALA A 37 1.62 0.24 -25.24
CA ALA A 37 0.94 0.71 -24.06
C ALA A 37 1.81 1.85 -23.53
N SER A 38 1.28 3.06 -23.65
CA SER A 38 1.93 4.25 -23.13
C SER A 38 1.79 4.14 -21.62
N THR A 39 2.70 3.38 -21.00
CA THR A 39 2.85 3.36 -19.55
C THR A 39 3.32 4.77 -19.20
N SER A 40 2.37 5.65 -18.89
CA SER A 40 2.73 6.93 -18.28
C SER A 40 3.59 6.60 -17.07
N PRO A 41 4.80 7.16 -16.95
CA PRO A 41 5.62 6.92 -15.77
C PRO A 41 4.78 7.27 -14.55
N ALA A 42 4.81 6.38 -13.55
CA ALA A 42 4.17 6.67 -12.27
C ALA A 42 4.63 8.05 -11.79
N PRO A 43 3.76 8.85 -11.15
CA PRO A 43 4.16 10.15 -10.65
C PRO A 43 5.41 9.98 -9.78
N THR A 44 6.49 10.65 -10.17
CA THR A 44 7.73 10.65 -9.43
C THR A 44 7.48 11.29 -8.06
N CYS A 45 8.00 10.69 -7.00
CA CYS A 45 8.00 11.30 -5.67
C CYS A 45 8.90 12.55 -5.71
N GLU A 46 8.29 13.69 -6.02
CA GLU A 46 8.94 15.00 -6.05
C GLU A 46 8.74 15.69 -4.70
N LEU A 47 9.86 16.00 -4.04
CA LEU A 47 9.89 16.60 -2.71
C LEU A 47 10.64 17.93 -2.78
N GLU A 48 10.09 18.97 -2.15
CA GLU A 48 10.76 20.26 -2.04
C GLU A 48 11.92 20.16 -1.02
N PRO A 49 13.16 20.52 -1.39
CA PRO A 49 14.26 20.56 -0.45
C PRO A 49 14.00 21.55 0.70
N GLY A 50 14.09 21.06 1.93
CA GLY A 50 13.98 21.86 3.15
C GLY A 50 15.35 22.23 3.75
N PRO A 51 15.39 22.69 5.01
CA PRO A 51 16.65 22.93 5.70
C PRO A 51 17.28 21.63 6.23
N SER A 52 18.59 21.67 6.45
CA SER A 52 19.27 20.68 7.30
C SER A 52 19.11 21.02 8.78
N ARG A 53 18.94 20.00 9.62
CA ARG A 53 18.75 20.12 11.08
C ARG A 53 19.45 18.98 11.80
N THR A 54 19.88 19.20 13.03
CA THR A 54 20.41 18.12 13.89
C THR A 54 19.27 17.49 14.68
N VAL A 55 19.20 16.16 14.71
CA VAL A 55 18.24 15.46 15.58
C VAL A 55 18.79 15.40 16.99
N THR A 56 18.10 16.05 17.93
CA THR A 56 18.51 16.13 19.34
C THR A 56 17.89 15.04 20.20
N ARG A 57 16.73 14.50 19.79
CA ARG A 57 16.02 13.42 20.50
C ARG A 57 15.10 12.65 19.56
N VAL A 58 14.94 11.35 19.81
CA VAL A 58 13.90 10.53 19.16
C VAL A 58 12.76 10.30 20.16
N ILE A 59 11.55 10.72 19.78
CA ILE A 59 10.37 10.72 20.66
C ILE A 59 9.71 9.35 20.60
N ASP A 60 9.37 8.90 19.39
CA ASP A 60 8.80 7.59 19.06
C ASP A 60 9.33 7.10 17.70
N GLY A 61 8.83 5.97 17.19
CA GLY A 61 9.29 5.37 15.92
C GLY A 61 8.98 6.16 14.65
N GLU A 62 8.39 7.35 14.75
CA GLU A 62 8.06 8.22 13.61
C GLU A 62 8.18 9.72 13.91
N THR A 63 8.72 10.10 15.07
CA THR A 63 8.78 11.50 15.52
C THR A 63 10.13 11.82 16.20
N VAL A 64 10.74 12.94 15.82
CA VAL A 64 12.02 13.42 16.32
C VAL A 64 11.94 14.87 16.80
N ALA A 65 12.81 15.28 17.72
CA ALA A 65 13.05 16.67 18.06
C ALA A 65 14.29 17.20 17.35
N LEU A 66 14.22 18.43 16.87
CA LEU A 66 15.27 19.12 16.12
C LEU A 66 16.03 20.10 17.03
N ASP A 67 17.18 20.57 16.57
CA ASP A 67 18.03 21.56 17.25
C ASP A 67 17.42 22.96 17.36
N ASP A 68 16.41 23.27 16.55
CA ASP A 68 15.61 24.50 16.67
C ASP A 68 14.43 24.40 17.65
N GLY A 69 14.34 23.29 18.39
CA GLY A 69 13.33 23.06 19.43
C GLY A 69 11.98 22.56 18.89
N ARG A 70 11.79 22.47 17.57
CA ARG A 70 10.57 21.91 16.98
C ARG A 70 10.60 20.38 16.98
N GLU A 71 9.41 19.79 17.00
CA GLU A 71 9.21 18.38 16.72
C GLU A 71 8.88 18.18 15.25
N MET A 72 9.39 17.11 14.67
CA MET A 72 9.13 16.68 13.30
C MET A 72 8.58 15.27 13.29
N ARG A 73 7.51 15.06 12.54
CA ARG A 73 6.90 13.77 12.23
C ARG A 73 7.30 13.34 10.82
N LEU A 74 7.75 12.09 10.69
CA LEU A 74 8.05 11.46 9.41
C LEU A 74 6.76 11.27 8.59
N ALA A 75 6.77 11.76 7.37
CA ALA A 75 5.61 11.76 6.47
C ALA A 75 5.40 10.40 5.79
N GLY A 76 4.14 10.02 5.59
CA GLY A 76 3.78 8.83 4.81
C GLY A 76 4.03 7.47 5.49
N ILE A 77 4.44 7.45 6.76
CA ILE A 77 4.63 6.21 7.51
C ILE A 77 3.80 6.16 8.79
N LEU A 78 3.52 4.94 9.24
CA LEU A 78 2.90 4.63 10.53
C LEU A 78 3.77 3.63 11.28
N SER A 79 4.37 4.07 12.38
CA SER A 79 5.12 3.17 13.27
C SER A 79 4.17 2.26 14.08
N PRO A 80 4.60 1.02 14.40
CA PRO A 80 3.89 0.15 15.33
C PRO A 80 3.79 0.79 16.71
N ARG A 81 2.59 0.81 17.32
CA ARG A 81 2.38 1.34 18.67
C ARG A 81 1.80 0.31 19.61
N ALA A 82 2.15 0.37 20.89
CA ALA A 82 1.65 -0.57 21.90
C ALA A 82 0.12 -0.63 21.94
N ARG A 83 -0.54 0.52 21.73
CA ARG A 83 -2.01 0.61 21.67
C ARG A 83 -2.64 -0.21 20.55
N ASP A 84 -1.92 -0.46 19.46
CA ASP A 84 -2.41 -1.30 18.37
C ASP A 84 -2.60 -2.76 18.86
N ALA A 85 -1.75 -3.19 19.80
CA ALA A 85 -1.77 -4.52 20.40
C ALA A 85 -2.54 -4.57 21.74
N GLY A 86 -3.18 -3.48 22.15
CA GLY A 86 -3.81 -3.37 23.48
C GLY A 86 -2.80 -3.42 24.65
N ALA A 87 -1.53 -3.14 24.37
CA ALA A 87 -0.46 -3.12 25.35
C ALA A 87 -0.26 -1.72 25.94
N THR A 88 0.43 -1.64 27.08
CA THR A 88 0.85 -0.39 27.70
C THR A 88 1.91 0.32 26.85
N PRO A 89 1.86 1.66 26.70
CA PRO A 89 2.89 2.43 25.97
C PRO A 89 4.31 2.11 26.45
N GLY A 90 5.25 1.92 25.52
CA GLY A 90 6.63 1.54 25.80
C GLY A 90 6.81 0.07 26.23
N GLY A 91 5.73 -0.70 26.33
CA GLY A 91 5.75 -2.10 26.77
C GLY A 91 5.72 -3.11 25.63
N TRP A 92 5.82 -2.68 24.38
CA TRP A 92 5.61 -3.56 23.23
C TRP A 92 6.84 -3.63 22.30
N PRO A 93 7.41 -4.83 22.04
CA PRO A 93 8.73 -4.96 21.39
C PRO A 93 8.89 -4.28 20.03
N LEU A 94 7.86 -4.24 19.18
CA LEU A 94 7.98 -3.59 17.88
C LEU A 94 7.93 -2.06 17.95
N GLU A 95 7.23 -1.49 18.94
CA GLU A 95 7.25 -0.05 19.19
C GLU A 95 8.65 0.39 19.63
N GLU A 96 9.25 -0.36 20.57
CA GLU A 96 10.62 -0.15 21.03
C GLU A 96 11.64 -0.30 19.88
N ALA A 97 11.52 -1.39 19.09
CA ALA A 97 12.42 -1.65 17.97
C ALA A 97 12.37 -0.55 16.89
N ALA A 98 11.18 -0.03 16.57
CA ALA A 98 11.04 1.07 15.63
C ALA A 98 11.70 2.36 16.15
N LYS A 99 11.55 2.66 17.44
CA LYS A 99 12.17 3.82 18.09
C LYS A 99 13.70 3.70 18.11
N ILE A 100 14.24 2.54 18.48
CA ILE A 100 15.68 2.27 18.50
C ILE A 100 16.25 2.40 17.09
N ALA A 101 15.63 1.76 16.09
CA ALA A 101 16.11 1.85 14.72
C ALA A 101 16.11 3.29 14.18
N LEU A 102 15.08 4.08 14.49
CA LEU A 102 15.08 5.51 14.14
C LEU A 102 16.23 6.25 14.85
N ALA A 103 16.44 6.01 16.15
CA ALA A 103 17.56 6.62 16.88
C ALA A 103 18.92 6.26 16.28
N ASP A 104 19.17 5.00 15.96
CA ASP A 104 20.42 4.55 15.34
C ASP A 104 20.67 5.23 13.99
N LEU A 105 19.59 5.48 13.24
CA LEU A 105 19.66 6.15 11.95
C LEU A 105 19.96 7.65 12.06
N VAL A 106 19.34 8.37 13.01
CA VAL A 106 19.34 9.85 12.97
C VAL A 106 19.84 10.57 14.21
N LEU A 107 19.89 9.94 15.39
CA LEU A 107 20.17 10.65 16.65
C LEU A 107 21.59 11.26 16.65
N GLY A 108 21.68 12.56 16.98
CA GLY A 108 22.93 13.31 16.99
C GLY A 108 23.51 13.62 15.61
N LYS A 109 22.80 13.24 14.52
CA LYS A 109 23.25 13.46 13.15
C LYS A 109 22.52 14.65 12.52
N GLN A 110 23.19 15.25 11.54
CA GLN A 110 22.54 16.23 10.67
C GLN A 110 21.73 15.49 9.61
N VAL A 111 20.44 15.84 9.51
CA VAL A 111 19.50 15.30 8.54
C VAL A 111 19.01 16.41 7.62
N GLN A 112 18.81 16.08 6.36
CA GLN A 112 18.21 16.95 5.37
C GLN A 112 16.70 16.69 5.34
N ILE A 113 15.91 17.74 5.62
CA ILE A 113 14.46 17.68 5.54
C ILE A 113 14.04 17.89 4.08
N ALA A 114 13.03 17.17 3.62
CA ALA A 114 12.30 17.49 2.39
C ALA A 114 10.80 17.49 2.64
N PHE A 115 10.05 18.32 1.93
CA PHE A 115 8.63 18.54 2.13
C PHE A 115 7.82 18.00 0.97
N GLY A 116 6.69 17.38 1.28
CA GLY A 116 5.60 17.21 0.32
C GLY A 116 4.68 18.44 0.34
N ALA A 117 3.42 18.24 0.02
CA ALA A 117 2.42 19.31 0.02
C ALA A 117 2.16 19.87 1.43
N GLU A 118 2.13 19.01 2.44
CA GLU A 118 1.80 19.39 3.82
C GLU A 118 3.07 19.48 4.67
N ARG A 119 3.31 20.65 5.26
CA ARG A 119 4.55 20.92 6.04
C ARG A 119 4.36 20.90 7.55
N SER A 120 3.12 20.85 8.01
CA SER A 120 2.80 20.84 9.43
C SER A 120 1.51 20.09 9.72
N ASP A 121 1.42 19.47 10.89
CA ASP A 121 0.17 18.88 11.36
C ASP A 121 -0.59 19.80 12.32
N ARG A 122 -1.81 19.36 12.70
CA ARG A 122 -2.67 20.09 13.65
C ARG A 122 -2.08 20.27 15.05
N TYR A 123 -0.98 19.59 15.37
CA TYR A 123 -0.27 19.70 16.64
C TYR A 123 0.92 20.66 16.55
N GLY A 124 1.12 21.31 15.41
CA GLY A 124 2.22 22.24 15.17
C GLY A 124 3.56 21.57 14.90
N ARG A 125 3.59 20.24 14.70
CA ARG A 125 4.81 19.52 14.35
C ARG A 125 5.12 19.77 12.89
N VAL A 126 6.40 19.86 12.56
CA VAL A 126 6.88 19.81 11.18
C VAL A 126 6.54 18.44 10.60
N VAL A 127 6.04 18.38 9.38
CA VAL A 127 5.78 17.13 8.67
C VAL A 127 6.65 17.12 7.42
N GLY A 128 7.38 16.02 7.20
CA GLY A 128 8.23 15.89 6.03
C GLY A 128 9.01 14.60 6.03
N HIS A 129 9.91 14.49 5.07
CA HIS A 129 10.77 13.34 4.83
C HIS A 129 12.19 13.61 5.30
N LEU A 130 12.85 12.60 5.88
CA LEU A 130 14.24 12.72 6.34
C LEU A 130 15.21 11.99 5.43
N PHE A 131 16.30 12.68 5.12
CA PHE A 131 17.43 12.12 4.39
C PHE A 131 18.71 12.26 5.18
N ILE A 132 19.55 11.24 5.13
CA ILE A 132 20.93 11.31 5.59
C ILE A 132 21.88 11.03 4.45
N THR A 133 22.97 11.79 4.37
CA THR A 133 24.01 11.56 3.36
C THR A 133 25.25 11.03 4.06
N THR A 134 25.62 9.79 3.76
CA THR A 134 26.84 9.14 4.31
C THR A 134 27.69 8.64 3.17
N GLY A 135 28.96 9.07 3.08
CA GLY A 135 29.86 8.62 2.03
C GLY A 135 29.39 8.94 0.60
N GLY A 136 28.62 10.03 0.43
CA GLY A 136 28.03 10.42 -0.86
C GLY A 136 26.72 9.70 -1.20
N LEU A 137 26.32 8.69 -0.44
CA LEU A 137 25.03 7.99 -0.60
C LEU A 137 23.95 8.72 0.17
N ARG A 138 22.86 9.06 -0.51
CA ARG A 138 21.66 9.64 0.09
C ARG A 138 20.70 8.51 0.48
N GLN A 139 20.47 8.36 1.77
CA GLN A 139 19.56 7.36 2.33
C GLN A 139 18.27 8.05 2.81
N TRP A 140 17.14 7.45 2.46
CA TRP A 140 15.82 7.90 2.88
C TRP A 140 15.38 7.15 4.13
N ILE A 141 15.14 7.87 5.23
CA ILE A 141 14.89 7.27 6.55
C ILE A 141 13.55 6.53 6.59
N GLU A 142 12.49 7.10 6.01
CA GLU A 142 11.19 6.44 5.91
C GLU A 142 11.29 5.13 5.10
N GLY A 143 11.99 5.17 3.96
CA GLY A 143 12.24 3.99 3.13
C GLY A 143 13.02 2.91 3.87
N GLU A 144 14.00 3.29 4.68
CA GLU A 144 14.77 2.38 5.52
C GLU A 144 13.89 1.69 6.58
N LEU A 145 13.06 2.45 7.29
CA LEU A 145 12.15 1.91 8.31
C LEU A 145 11.11 0.96 7.70
N LEU A 146 10.53 1.34 6.56
CA LEU A 146 9.60 0.50 5.81
C LEU A 146 10.25 -0.80 5.33
N GLY A 147 11.45 -0.70 4.76
CA GLY A 147 12.20 -1.85 4.27
C GLY A 147 12.67 -2.82 5.37
N ARG A 148 12.72 -2.38 6.63
CA ARG A 148 12.96 -3.25 7.80
C ARG A 148 11.68 -3.81 8.42
N GLY A 149 10.51 -3.41 7.93
CA GLY A 149 9.22 -3.78 8.51
C GLY A 149 8.95 -3.09 9.85
N LEU A 150 9.55 -1.93 10.10
CA LEU A 150 9.39 -1.14 11.33
C LEU A 150 8.36 -0.02 11.17
N ALA A 151 7.72 0.07 10.02
CA ALA A 151 6.59 0.94 9.76
C ALA A 151 5.69 0.35 8.67
N ARG A 152 4.51 0.94 8.48
CA ARG A 152 3.63 0.72 7.31
C ARG A 152 3.47 2.00 6.52
N ALA A 153 3.42 1.88 5.20
CA ALA A 153 3.20 3.01 4.30
C ALA A 153 1.73 3.44 4.39
N SER A 154 1.53 4.75 4.54
CA SER A 154 0.23 5.41 4.63
C SER A 154 0.25 6.69 3.82
N VAL A 155 -0.93 7.24 3.51
CA VAL A 155 -1.04 8.55 2.89
C VAL A 155 -1.38 9.58 3.95
N LEU A 156 -0.68 10.71 3.92
CA LEU A 156 -1.10 11.90 4.63
C LEU A 156 -2.15 12.60 3.74
N PRO A 157 -3.34 12.95 4.25
CA PRO A 157 -4.35 13.62 3.45
C PRO A 157 -3.78 14.90 2.79
N GLY A 158 -3.94 15.03 1.47
CA GLY A 158 -3.37 16.14 0.70
C GLY A 158 -1.93 15.92 0.23
N ASP A 159 -1.25 14.87 0.69
CA ASP A 159 0.17 14.62 0.44
C ASP A 159 0.43 13.12 0.17
N GLY A 160 0.11 12.71 -1.06
CA GLY A 160 0.20 11.33 -1.55
C GLY A 160 1.26 11.08 -2.62
N ALA A 161 2.06 12.10 -3.00
CA ALA A 161 2.98 12.04 -4.14
C ALA A 161 3.98 10.88 -4.02
N CYS A 162 4.45 10.60 -2.81
CA CYS A 162 5.48 9.60 -2.54
C CYS A 162 4.95 8.20 -2.20
N ILE A 163 3.64 7.97 -2.24
CA ILE A 163 3.07 6.68 -1.82
C ILE A 163 3.61 5.50 -2.63
N ALA A 164 3.81 5.64 -3.93
CA ALA A 164 4.33 4.55 -4.77
C ALA A 164 5.73 4.09 -4.33
N GLU A 165 6.62 5.05 -4.04
CA GLU A 165 7.97 4.77 -3.54
C GLU A 165 7.96 4.20 -2.11
N LEU A 166 7.09 4.72 -1.23
CA LEU A 166 6.90 4.15 0.11
C LEU A 166 6.39 2.70 0.04
N LEU A 167 5.48 2.39 -0.88
CA LEU A 167 5.00 1.03 -1.13
C LEU A 167 6.10 0.11 -1.65
N ALA A 168 6.97 0.60 -2.54
CA ALA A 168 8.12 -0.16 -3.02
C ALA A 168 9.06 -0.56 -1.86
N HIS A 169 9.35 0.38 -0.96
CA HIS A 169 10.10 0.08 0.27
C HIS A 169 9.39 -0.91 1.20
N GLU A 170 8.09 -0.73 1.41
CA GLU A 170 7.28 -1.64 2.22
C GLU A 170 7.28 -3.08 1.65
N ARG A 171 7.31 -3.22 0.31
CA ARG A 171 7.33 -4.52 -0.39
C ARG A 171 8.48 -5.40 0.06
N LEU A 172 9.66 -4.82 0.29
CA LEU A 172 10.85 -5.56 0.76
C LEU A 172 10.54 -6.32 2.06
N ALA A 173 10.02 -5.61 3.06
CA ALA A 173 9.71 -6.22 4.36
C ALA A 173 8.51 -7.19 4.29
N ARG A 174 7.59 -7.00 3.34
CA ARG A 174 6.47 -7.93 3.11
C ARG A 174 6.96 -9.25 2.51
N ILE A 175 7.88 -9.21 1.55
CA ILE A 175 8.49 -10.39 0.92
C ILE A 175 9.31 -11.16 1.97
N ASP A 176 10.13 -10.44 2.75
CA ASP A 176 10.99 -11.04 3.78
C ASP A 176 10.22 -11.42 5.05
N VAL A 177 8.92 -11.12 5.12
CA VAL A 177 8.06 -11.33 6.29
C VAL A 177 8.76 -10.78 7.56
N SER A 178 9.19 -9.52 7.50
CA SER A 178 9.98 -8.88 8.56
C SER A 178 9.16 -7.93 9.43
N GLY A 179 9.59 -7.73 10.68
CA GLY A 179 9.00 -6.77 11.62
C GLY A 179 7.47 -6.94 11.79
N VAL A 180 6.70 -5.89 11.53
CA VAL A 180 5.23 -5.87 11.64
C VAL A 180 4.55 -6.96 10.81
N TRP A 181 5.16 -7.37 9.68
CA TRP A 181 4.59 -8.35 8.76
C TRP A 181 4.57 -9.78 9.29
N ARG A 182 5.29 -10.06 10.39
CA ARG A 182 5.22 -11.35 11.11
C ARG A 182 3.96 -11.50 11.94
N LEU A 183 3.25 -10.41 12.21
CA LEU A 183 2.14 -10.39 13.16
C LEU A 183 0.80 -10.35 12.44
N ARG A 184 -0.09 -11.26 12.82
CA ARG A 184 -1.49 -11.28 12.37
C ARG A 184 -2.25 -9.97 12.63
N LEU A 185 -1.77 -9.18 13.60
CA LEU A 185 -2.29 -7.85 13.90
C LEU A 185 -2.22 -6.91 12.68
N TYR A 186 -1.10 -6.95 11.95
CA TYR A 186 -0.82 -6.09 10.79
C TYR A 186 -0.99 -6.77 9.44
N ALA A 187 -1.19 -8.09 9.44
CA ALA A 187 -1.44 -8.86 8.24
C ALA A 187 -2.67 -8.33 7.46
N VAL A 188 -2.62 -8.48 6.13
CA VAL A 188 -3.72 -8.14 5.24
C VAL A 188 -4.97 -8.93 5.66
N LYS A 189 -6.07 -8.21 5.87
CA LYS A 189 -7.35 -8.79 6.32
C LYS A 189 -8.26 -9.06 5.12
N PRO A 190 -8.92 -10.22 5.04
CA PRO A 190 -9.90 -10.45 3.98
C PRO A 190 -11.15 -9.59 4.16
N ALA A 191 -11.65 -9.00 3.08
CA ALA A 191 -12.84 -8.13 3.09
C ALA A 191 -14.11 -8.84 3.62
N HIS A 192 -14.19 -10.16 3.45
CA HIS A 192 -15.31 -10.97 3.94
C HIS A 192 -15.28 -11.22 5.46
N GLN A 193 -14.17 -10.92 6.16
CA GLN A 193 -14.06 -11.05 7.61
C GLN A 193 -14.62 -9.80 8.33
N VAL A 194 -15.89 -9.49 8.05
CA VAL A 194 -16.59 -8.28 8.53
C VAL A 194 -16.49 -8.11 10.05
N GLY A 195 -16.60 -9.19 10.82
CA GLY A 195 -16.47 -9.15 12.28
C GLY A 195 -15.09 -8.69 12.75
N ALA A 196 -14.02 -9.18 12.11
CA ALA A 196 -12.66 -8.77 12.42
C ALA A 196 -12.39 -7.31 12.01
N LEU A 197 -12.93 -6.88 10.87
CA LEU A 197 -12.84 -5.49 10.41
C LEU A 197 -13.60 -4.55 11.35
N SER A 198 -14.79 -4.95 11.80
CA SER A 198 -15.60 -4.18 12.75
C SER A 198 -14.92 -4.04 14.11
N ALA A 199 -14.26 -5.11 14.58
CA ALA A 199 -13.46 -5.08 15.81
C ALA A 199 -12.22 -4.16 15.67
N ALA A 200 -11.68 -4.02 14.45
CA ALA A 200 -10.56 -3.15 14.14
C ALA A 200 -10.97 -1.67 13.86
N ARG A 201 -12.15 -1.23 14.31
CA ARG A 201 -12.60 0.15 14.15
C ARG A 201 -11.58 1.16 14.66
N SER A 202 -11.44 2.29 13.96
CA SER A 202 -10.53 3.38 14.31
C SER A 202 -9.05 2.97 14.32
N SER A 203 -8.70 1.93 13.56
CA SER A 203 -7.31 1.51 13.34
C SER A 203 -6.99 1.46 11.84
N PHE A 204 -5.71 1.65 11.52
CA PHE A 204 -5.22 1.54 10.15
C PHE A 204 -5.05 0.07 9.76
N GLN A 205 -5.72 -0.34 8.70
CA GLN A 205 -5.78 -1.72 8.23
C GLN A 205 -5.48 -1.79 6.73
N ILE A 206 -5.01 -2.96 6.30
CA ILE A 206 -4.91 -3.33 4.89
C ILE A 206 -5.93 -4.43 4.66
N VAL A 207 -6.82 -4.23 3.72
CA VAL A 207 -7.94 -5.12 3.42
C VAL A 207 -7.86 -5.58 1.97
N ARG A 208 -7.99 -6.88 1.73
CA ARG A 208 -8.00 -7.45 0.38
C ARG A 208 -9.30 -8.20 0.11
N GLY A 209 -9.84 -8.07 -1.09
CA GLY A 209 -11.00 -8.86 -1.50
C GLY A 209 -11.43 -8.57 -2.94
N ARG A 210 -12.41 -9.35 -3.40
CA ARG A 210 -13.04 -9.15 -4.71
C ARG A 210 -14.14 -8.10 -4.61
N VAL A 211 -14.12 -7.11 -5.50
CA VAL A 211 -15.20 -6.12 -5.61
C VAL A 211 -16.40 -6.77 -6.26
N LEU A 212 -17.52 -6.84 -5.56
CA LEU A 212 -18.78 -7.37 -6.08
C LEU A 212 -19.51 -6.36 -6.96
N ASN A 213 -19.52 -5.09 -6.55
CA ASN A 213 -20.25 -4.04 -7.25
C ASN A 213 -19.63 -2.65 -7.04
N VAL A 214 -19.67 -1.83 -8.09
CA VAL A 214 -19.24 -0.43 -8.07
C VAL A 214 -20.48 0.46 -8.10
N GLY A 215 -20.67 1.26 -7.04
CA GLY A 215 -21.76 2.22 -6.93
C GLY A 215 -21.26 3.65 -7.11
N ARG A 216 -21.96 4.46 -7.91
CA ARG A 216 -21.62 5.87 -8.12
C ARG A 216 -22.66 6.81 -7.55
N THR A 217 -22.19 7.89 -6.95
CA THR A 217 -23.03 9.01 -6.50
C THR A 217 -22.40 10.31 -6.99
N LYS A 218 -23.09 11.44 -6.80
CA LYS A 218 -22.51 12.77 -7.08
C LYS A 218 -21.26 13.06 -6.25
N SER A 219 -21.09 12.41 -5.09
CA SER A 219 -20.09 12.73 -4.08
C SER A 219 -18.96 11.71 -3.92
N ALA A 220 -19.11 10.51 -4.48
CA ALA A 220 -18.16 9.41 -4.31
C ALA A 220 -18.48 8.22 -5.23
N VAL A 221 -17.46 7.38 -5.44
CA VAL A 221 -17.57 6.00 -5.92
C VAL A 221 -17.43 5.06 -4.73
N TYR A 222 -18.18 3.96 -4.72
CA TYR A 222 -18.17 2.94 -3.69
C TYR A 222 -17.84 1.58 -4.29
N LEU A 223 -16.81 0.91 -3.80
CA LEU A 223 -16.49 -0.48 -4.13
C LEU A 223 -17.06 -1.35 -3.01
N ASN A 224 -18.04 -2.18 -3.35
CA ASN A 224 -18.74 -3.03 -2.37
C ASN A 224 -18.22 -4.46 -2.47
N PHE A 225 -17.92 -5.07 -1.34
CA PHE A 225 -17.32 -6.42 -1.27
C PHE A 225 -18.33 -7.48 -0.83
N GLY A 226 -19.59 -7.09 -0.65
CA GLY A 226 -20.70 -7.98 -0.33
C GLY A 226 -22.03 -7.41 -0.85
N LYS A 227 -23.10 -8.18 -0.65
CA LYS A 227 -24.42 -7.88 -1.21
C LYS A 227 -25.11 -6.73 -0.47
N ASP A 228 -24.81 -6.55 0.82
CA ASP A 228 -25.38 -5.49 1.64
C ASP A 228 -24.28 -4.59 2.19
N TRP A 229 -24.07 -3.44 1.55
CA TRP A 229 -23.13 -2.40 1.99
C TRP A 229 -23.44 -1.86 3.40
N ARG A 230 -24.62 -2.12 3.96
CA ARG A 230 -24.94 -1.72 5.33
C ARG A 230 -24.26 -2.57 6.38
N THR A 231 -23.87 -3.79 6.03
CA THR A 231 -23.24 -4.74 6.95
C THR A 231 -21.85 -5.14 6.47
N ASP A 232 -21.64 -5.19 5.16
CA ASP A 232 -20.42 -5.69 4.53
C ASP A 232 -19.35 -4.60 4.42
N PHE A 233 -18.13 -5.01 4.03
CA PHE A 233 -17.04 -4.08 3.81
C PHE A 233 -17.25 -3.25 2.53
N THR A 234 -16.96 -1.96 2.62
CA THR A 234 -17.03 -1.02 1.50
C THR A 234 -15.78 -0.12 1.45
N VAL A 235 -15.27 0.13 0.25
CA VAL A 235 -14.31 1.22 0.00
C VAL A 235 -15.06 2.41 -0.56
N ARG A 236 -14.82 3.59 0.00
CA ARG A 236 -15.32 4.86 -0.52
C ARG A 236 -14.16 5.62 -1.15
N VAL A 237 -14.36 6.05 -2.39
CA VAL A 237 -13.48 6.97 -3.12
C VAL A 237 -14.19 8.33 -3.21
N PRO A 238 -13.81 9.32 -2.38
CA PRO A 238 -14.46 10.63 -2.35
C PRO A 238 -14.27 11.40 -3.66
N ARG A 239 -15.19 12.34 -3.96
CA ARG A 239 -15.09 13.22 -5.14
C ARG A 239 -13.80 14.03 -5.20
N SER A 240 -13.17 14.37 -4.07
CA SER A 240 -11.87 15.05 -4.05
C SER A 240 -10.81 14.21 -4.75
N VAL A 241 -10.68 12.93 -4.36
CA VAL A 241 -9.73 11.98 -4.95
C VAL A 241 -10.05 11.71 -6.42
N LEU A 242 -11.34 11.56 -6.78
CA LEU A 242 -11.74 11.31 -8.16
C LEU A 242 -11.40 12.46 -9.12
N ARG A 243 -11.28 13.70 -8.61
CA ARG A 243 -10.96 14.89 -9.43
C ARG A 243 -9.46 15.04 -9.70
N GLU A 244 -8.62 14.39 -8.91
CA GLU A 244 -7.16 14.41 -9.08
C GLU A 244 -6.74 13.61 -10.32
N ASP A 245 -7.53 12.59 -10.71
CA ASP A 245 -7.30 11.78 -11.90
C ASP A 245 -8.63 11.27 -12.47
N GLU A 246 -9.14 11.96 -13.50
CA GLU A 246 -10.40 11.58 -14.14
C GLU A 246 -10.31 10.25 -14.90
N ALA A 247 -9.15 9.92 -15.47
CA ALA A 247 -8.95 8.67 -16.21
C ALA A 247 -9.00 7.47 -15.26
N TRP A 248 -8.30 7.56 -14.13
CA TRP A 248 -8.39 6.57 -13.05
C TRP A 248 -9.81 6.50 -12.46
N ALA A 249 -10.47 7.64 -12.25
CA ALA A 249 -11.84 7.68 -11.76
C ALA A 249 -12.83 6.95 -12.70
N GLN A 250 -12.61 6.99 -14.01
CA GLN A 250 -13.40 6.25 -15.00
C GLN A 250 -13.08 4.74 -14.96
N SER A 251 -11.81 4.37 -14.77
CA SER A 251 -11.40 2.96 -14.74
C SER A 251 -11.95 2.18 -13.55
N LEU A 252 -12.38 2.85 -12.46
CA LEU A 252 -12.94 2.18 -11.27
C LEU A 252 -14.11 1.23 -11.57
N ASP A 253 -14.91 1.46 -12.61
CA ASP A 253 -16.01 0.55 -12.98
C ASP A 253 -15.51 -0.82 -13.45
N THR A 254 -14.28 -0.87 -13.97
CA THR A 254 -13.64 -2.12 -14.41
C THR A 254 -13.15 -2.99 -13.26
N LEU A 255 -13.18 -2.47 -12.02
CA LEU A 255 -12.81 -3.23 -10.83
C LEU A 255 -13.86 -4.26 -10.42
N LYS A 256 -15.06 -4.25 -11.01
CA LYS A 256 -16.07 -5.27 -10.73
C LYS A 256 -15.51 -6.67 -11.03
N GLU A 257 -15.74 -7.60 -10.10
CA GLU A 257 -15.18 -8.94 -10.08
C GLU A 257 -13.64 -9.00 -10.01
N ARG A 258 -12.94 -7.88 -9.80
CA ARG A 258 -11.49 -7.88 -9.59
C ARG A 258 -11.14 -7.92 -8.12
N GLU A 259 -10.02 -8.55 -7.83
CA GLU A 259 -9.41 -8.50 -6.51
C GLU A 259 -8.63 -7.20 -6.36
N VAL A 260 -8.81 -6.53 -5.21
CA VAL A 260 -8.12 -5.30 -4.86
C VAL A 260 -7.62 -5.38 -3.42
N GLU A 261 -6.55 -4.65 -3.15
CA GLU A 261 -6.02 -4.41 -1.81
C GLU A 261 -6.15 -2.91 -1.52
N VAL A 262 -6.71 -2.56 -0.37
CA VAL A 262 -6.93 -1.19 0.05
C VAL A 262 -6.33 -0.99 1.44
N ARG A 263 -5.73 0.17 1.66
CA ARG A 263 -5.19 0.55 2.98
C ARG A 263 -5.87 1.82 3.48
N GLY A 264 -6.05 1.92 4.79
CA GLY A 264 -6.66 3.09 5.41
C GLY A 264 -7.26 2.80 6.77
N TRP A 265 -7.86 3.83 7.36
CA TRP A 265 -8.51 3.72 8.67
C TRP A 265 -9.89 3.07 8.53
N ILE A 266 -10.19 2.07 9.35
CA ILE A 266 -11.53 1.49 9.42
C ILE A 266 -12.47 2.47 10.11
N GLU A 267 -13.40 3.01 9.35
CA GLU A 267 -14.50 3.84 9.82
C GLU A 267 -15.76 2.99 10.07
N ARG A 268 -16.68 3.51 10.89
CA ARG A 268 -18.00 2.93 11.07
C ARG A 268 -19.06 3.85 10.48
N ARG A 269 -19.43 3.57 9.23
CA ARG A 269 -20.56 4.21 8.54
C ARG A 269 -21.37 3.13 7.86
N ASN A 270 -22.31 2.56 8.61
CA ASN A 270 -22.96 1.27 8.33
C ASN A 270 -21.99 0.10 8.57
N GLY A 271 -21.61 -0.65 7.52
CA GLY A 271 -20.57 -1.67 7.59
C GLY A 271 -19.18 -1.06 7.84
N PRO A 272 -18.16 -1.91 8.05
CA PRO A 272 -16.78 -1.43 8.12
C PRO A 272 -16.40 -0.79 6.77
N MET A 273 -15.83 0.41 6.81
CA MET A 273 -15.52 1.15 5.60
C MET A 273 -14.10 1.70 5.64
N ILE A 274 -13.41 1.71 4.50
CA ILE A 274 -12.22 2.56 4.30
C ILE A 274 -12.60 3.66 3.31
N SER A 275 -12.43 4.92 3.73
CA SER A 275 -12.48 6.06 2.81
C SER A 275 -11.05 6.43 2.45
N ILE A 276 -10.66 6.23 1.19
CA ILE A 276 -9.30 6.57 0.74
C ILE A 276 -9.15 8.08 0.57
N ALA A 277 -7.95 8.57 0.83
CA ALA A 277 -7.52 9.96 0.66
C ALA A 277 -6.68 10.16 -0.61
N HIS A 278 -6.15 9.08 -1.20
CA HIS A 278 -5.40 9.14 -2.45
C HIS A 278 -5.50 7.83 -3.23
N ARG A 279 -5.36 7.89 -4.57
CA ARG A 279 -5.50 6.71 -5.44
C ARG A 279 -4.54 5.57 -5.08
N GLY A 280 -3.33 5.89 -4.62
CA GLY A 280 -2.30 4.91 -4.27
C GLY A 280 -2.62 4.09 -3.01
N GLU A 281 -3.70 4.41 -2.29
CA GLU A 281 -4.19 3.55 -1.21
C GLU A 281 -5.03 2.37 -1.71
N LEU A 282 -5.42 2.36 -2.99
CA LEU A 282 -6.09 1.25 -3.66
C LEU A 282 -5.15 0.65 -4.71
N VAL A 283 -4.83 -0.63 -4.53
CA VAL A 283 -3.89 -1.39 -5.34
C VAL A 283 -4.59 -2.61 -5.91
N ILE A 284 -4.23 -2.97 -7.13
CA ILE A 284 -4.66 -4.23 -7.73
C ILE A 284 -3.50 -5.24 -7.60
N PRO A 285 -3.66 -6.32 -6.82
CA PRO A 285 -2.63 -7.35 -6.69
C PRO A 285 -2.24 -7.95 -8.05
N GLY A 286 -0.94 -8.18 -8.26
CA GLY A 286 -0.41 -8.73 -9.51
C GLY A 286 -0.15 -7.71 -10.63
N GLU A 287 -0.89 -6.61 -10.69
CA GLU A 287 -0.57 -5.47 -11.60
C GLU A 287 0.47 -4.51 -10.99
N ASN A 288 0.72 -4.64 -9.69
CA ASN A 288 1.72 -3.87 -8.94
C ASN A 288 2.88 -4.74 -8.40
N GLU A 289 3.11 -5.94 -8.96
CA GLU A 289 4.43 -6.58 -8.86
C GLU A 289 5.50 -5.78 -9.64
N ASP A 290 5.05 -4.88 -10.53
CA ASP A 290 5.84 -3.87 -11.23
C ASP A 290 6.00 -2.54 -10.45
N LEU A 291 5.83 -2.54 -9.11
CA LEU A 291 6.30 -1.38 -8.33
C LEU A 291 7.80 -1.20 -8.60
N PRO A 292 8.24 0.03 -8.97
CA PRO A 292 9.63 0.26 -9.30
C PRO A 292 10.51 -0.18 -8.13
N GLU A 293 11.71 -0.66 -8.44
CA GLU A 293 12.72 -0.85 -7.39
C GLU A 293 12.86 0.48 -6.62
N PRO A 294 12.97 0.43 -5.28
CA PRO A 294 12.97 1.65 -4.48
C PRO A 294 14.05 2.61 -4.97
N SER A 295 13.63 3.77 -5.49
CA SER A 295 14.52 4.61 -6.30
C SER A 295 15.20 5.71 -5.48
N ILE A 296 14.60 6.06 -4.34
CA ILE A 296 15.00 7.20 -3.50
C ILE A 296 16.00 6.81 -2.39
N SER A 297 16.25 5.52 -2.17
CA SER A 297 17.24 5.06 -1.20
C SER A 297 18.35 4.26 -1.87
N GLN A 298 19.57 4.82 -1.90
CA GLN A 298 20.76 4.02 -2.17
C GLN A 298 21.20 3.39 -0.85
N ARG A 299 20.65 2.20 -0.55
CA ARG A 299 20.98 1.45 0.66
C ARG A 299 22.42 0.97 0.58
N ALA A 300 23.20 1.16 1.65
CA ALA A 300 24.39 0.33 1.84
C ALA A 300 23.92 -1.13 2.05
N PRO A 301 24.66 -2.14 1.54
CA PRO A 301 24.30 -3.53 1.78
C PRO A 301 24.21 -3.80 3.29
N MET A 302 23.14 -4.49 3.70
CA MET A 302 22.88 -4.83 5.10
C MET A 302 24.06 -5.66 5.64
N LYS A 303 24.64 -5.29 6.78
CA LYS A 303 25.65 -6.11 7.45
C LYS A 303 24.93 -7.25 8.19
N ASP A 304 25.44 -8.47 8.07
CA ASP A 304 24.87 -9.68 8.71
C ASP A 304 24.70 -9.56 10.24
N SER A 305 25.39 -8.62 10.89
CA SER A 305 25.29 -8.34 12.33
C SER A 305 23.97 -7.69 12.77
N ASP A 306 23.21 -7.10 11.84
CA ASP A 306 21.97 -6.37 12.15
C ASP A 306 20.71 -7.22 11.90
N ALA A 307 20.88 -8.47 11.46
CA ALA A 307 19.79 -9.42 11.34
C ALA A 307 19.34 -9.86 12.74
N PRO A 308 18.05 -9.67 13.12
CA PRO A 308 17.56 -10.21 14.38
C PRO A 308 17.67 -11.73 14.35
N ALA A 309 18.28 -12.30 15.40
CA ALA A 309 18.52 -13.73 15.51
C ALA A 309 17.23 -14.54 15.30
N PRO A 310 17.30 -15.68 14.58
CA PRO A 310 16.14 -16.54 14.39
C PRO A 310 15.62 -17.00 15.76
N ALA A 311 14.33 -16.82 15.98
CA ALA A 311 13.68 -17.26 17.21
C ALA A 311 13.81 -18.79 17.31
N THR A 312 14.65 -19.25 18.23
CA THR A 312 14.65 -20.64 18.68
C THR A 312 13.31 -20.92 19.34
N ALA A 313 12.51 -21.78 18.71
CA ALA A 313 11.28 -22.30 19.27
C ALA A 313 11.62 -23.15 20.50
N GLN A 314 11.47 -22.58 21.71
CA GLN A 314 11.39 -23.39 22.92
C GLN A 314 9.96 -23.93 23.04
N GLY A 315 9.87 -25.26 23.05
CA GLY A 315 8.63 -26.02 23.17
C GLY A 315 7.86 -25.68 24.44
N SER A 316 6.54 -25.59 24.30
CA SER A 316 5.62 -25.41 25.41
C SER A 316 5.31 -26.77 26.03
N ASP A 317 5.99 -27.12 27.11
CA ASP A 317 5.50 -28.14 28.04
C ASP A 317 4.35 -27.54 28.86
N SER A 318 3.13 -28.04 28.60
CA SER A 318 1.93 -27.71 29.36
C SER A 318 1.82 -28.62 30.60
N PRO A 319 1.65 -28.10 31.82
CA PRO A 319 1.33 -28.95 32.97
C PRO A 319 -0.18 -29.22 33.04
N THR A 320 -0.53 -30.49 33.18
CA THR A 320 -1.89 -31.02 33.34
C THR A 320 -2.50 -30.59 34.68
N PRO A 321 -3.82 -30.27 34.76
CA PRO A 321 -4.43 -29.87 36.03
C PRO A 321 -4.79 -31.09 36.90
N LYS A 322 -4.30 -31.10 38.15
CA LYS A 322 -4.68 -32.06 39.19
C LYS A 322 -6.14 -31.82 39.64
N LYS A 323 -6.94 -32.89 39.66
CA LYS A 323 -8.31 -32.92 40.22
C LYS A 323 -8.26 -32.75 41.74
N ASN A 324 -8.88 -31.70 42.27
CA ASN A 324 -9.17 -31.57 43.69
C ASN A 324 -10.47 -32.32 44.06
N ARG A 325 -10.39 -33.11 45.13
CA ARG A 325 -11.48 -33.87 45.78
C ARG A 325 -12.17 -32.94 46.81
N PRO A 326 -13.50 -32.97 46.98
CA PRO A 326 -14.17 -32.09 47.93
C PRO A 326 -14.01 -32.60 49.37
N GLU A 327 -13.67 -31.68 50.26
CA GLU A 327 -13.49 -31.88 51.70
C GLU A 327 -14.86 -31.77 52.42
N ARG A 328 -15.15 -32.72 53.31
CA ARG A 328 -16.41 -32.76 54.09
C ARG A 328 -16.41 -31.66 55.15
N GLN A 329 -17.45 -30.82 55.12
CA GLN A 329 -17.81 -29.93 56.22
C GLN A 329 -18.15 -30.76 57.47
N ARG A 330 -17.51 -30.45 58.60
CA ARG A 330 -17.95 -30.84 59.95
C ARG A 330 -18.50 -29.60 60.64
N THR A 331 -19.73 -29.70 61.12
CA THR A 331 -20.40 -28.78 62.03
C THR A 331 -19.90 -28.98 63.47
N PRO A 332 -19.65 -27.89 64.22
CA PRO A 332 -19.88 -27.81 65.66
C PRO A 332 -21.21 -27.04 65.88
N GLY A 333 -22.18 -27.46 66.68
CA GLY A 333 -22.08 -28.11 67.99
C GLY A 333 -22.48 -27.04 69.02
N ASP A 334 -23.79 -26.94 69.29
CA ASP A 334 -24.42 -25.98 70.21
C ASP A 334 -24.76 -26.67 71.55
N LEU A 335 -24.64 -25.90 72.64
CA LEU A 335 -25.26 -25.99 73.97
C LEU A 335 -24.48 -26.61 75.17
N ASP A 336 -24.10 -25.68 76.07
CA ASP A 336 -24.27 -25.62 77.52
C ASP A 336 -24.68 -26.90 78.29
N LEU A 337 -23.80 -27.36 79.18
CA LEU A 337 -23.94 -27.41 80.67
C LEU A 337 -22.70 -27.99 81.33
#